data_AF-A0A1K1P541-F1
#
_entry.id   AF-A0A1K1P541-F1
#
_cell.length_a   1.000
_cell.length_b   1.000
_cell.length_c   1.000
_cell.angle_alpha   90.00
_cell.angle_beta   90.00
_cell.angle_gamma   90.00
#
_symmetry.space_group_name_H-M   'P 1'
#
loop_
_entity.id
_entity.type
_entity.pdbx_description
1 polymer ?
#
loop_
_entity_poly.entity_id
_entity_poly.type
_entity_poly.pdbx_seq_one_letter_code
_entity_poly.pdbx_strand_id
1 'polypeptide(L)'
;MIRVVNATFCHLLQYEKQGVIGTSFESLLTRSSQIFFRIYFLPMINLNRHVNEMYVIMKTGSGTTLPVLLNAVIREREGESFHDCVVIPILRRKEYELQLEQAEAAYRKAQLELQQIEQELINKKEELASLANLEVKP
;
A
#
# COMPACT_ATOMS: atom_id res chain seq x y z
N MET A 1 19.35 -6.47 -19.07
CA MET A 1 19.45 -5.01 -19.29
C MET A 1 18.14 -4.50 -19.88
N ILE A 2 17.77 -3.25 -19.58
CA ILE A 2 16.59 -2.59 -20.15
C ILE A 2 16.86 -2.26 -21.62
N ARG A 3 16.03 -2.78 -22.52
CA ARG A 3 16.17 -2.54 -23.98
C ARG A 3 15.27 -1.42 -24.49
N VAL A 4 14.07 -1.30 -23.91
CA VAL A 4 13.07 -0.30 -24.30
C VAL A 4 12.40 0.23 -23.04
N VAL A 5 12.04 1.51 -23.06
CA VAL A 5 11.30 2.19 -22.01
C VAL A 5 10.38 3.23 -22.65
N ASN A 6 9.17 3.41 -22.10
CA ASN A 6 8.23 4.41 -22.58
C ASN A 6 8.42 5.77 -21.88
N ALA A 7 7.85 6.82 -22.45
CA ALA A 7 7.94 8.16 -21.90
C ALA A 7 7.32 8.27 -20.49
N THR A 8 6.24 7.52 -20.22
CA THR A 8 5.57 7.50 -18.91
C THR A 8 6.49 7.04 -17.79
N PHE A 9 7.24 5.96 -18.00
CA PHE A 9 8.21 5.46 -17.01
C PHE A 9 9.32 6.48 -16.76
N CYS A 10 9.86 7.07 -17.82
CA CYS A 10 10.88 8.13 -17.74
C CYS A 10 10.38 9.34 -16.95
N HIS A 11 9.18 9.83 -17.26
CA HIS A 11 8.55 10.93 -16.54
C HIS A 11 8.31 10.59 -15.06
N LEU A 12 7.76 9.40 -14.80
CA LEU A 12 7.42 8.94 -13.46
C LEU A 12 8.65 8.84 -12.54
N LEU A 13 9.74 8.26 -13.04
CA LEU A 13 10.98 8.07 -12.28
C LEU A 13 11.99 9.20 -12.49
N GLN A 14 11.64 10.24 -13.25
CA GLN A 14 12.47 11.41 -13.52
C GLN A 14 13.82 11.04 -14.14
N TYR A 15 13.82 10.06 -15.05
CA TYR A 15 14.99 9.65 -15.81
C TYR A 15 14.87 10.03 -17.28
N GLU A 16 15.98 10.39 -17.89
CA GLU A 16 16.09 10.44 -19.34
C GLU A 16 16.17 9.03 -19.94
N LYS A 17 15.63 8.85 -21.15
CA LYS A 17 15.60 7.54 -21.83
C LYS A 17 17.01 6.97 -21.98
N GLN A 18 17.98 7.79 -22.38
CA GLN A 18 19.37 7.38 -22.59
C GLN A 18 20.04 6.92 -21.29
N GLY A 19 19.64 7.46 -20.13
CA GLY A 19 20.16 7.06 -18.82
C GLY A 19 19.59 5.73 -18.31
N VAL A 20 18.51 5.23 -18.91
CA VAL A 20 17.84 3.98 -18.49
C VAL A 20 18.17 2.82 -19.40
N ILE A 21 18.21 3.06 -20.72
CA ILE A 21 18.52 2.01 -21.69
C ILE A 21 19.93 1.46 -21.43
N GLY A 22 20.07 0.13 -21.50
CA GLY A 22 21.34 -0.55 -21.25
C GLY A 22 21.66 -0.79 -19.77
N THR A 23 20.93 -0.18 -18.84
CA THR A 23 21.10 -0.43 -17.39
C THR A 23 20.36 -1.70 -16.95
N SER A 24 20.69 -2.21 -15.76
CA SER A 24 19.93 -3.30 -15.15
C SER A 24 18.66 -2.75 -14.50
N PHE A 25 17.52 -3.45 -14.63
CA PHE A 25 16.31 -3.05 -13.91
C PHE A 25 16.54 -2.98 -12.39
N GLU A 26 17.32 -3.92 -11.85
CA GLU A 26 17.67 -3.93 -10.43
C GLU A 26 18.47 -2.70 -9.99
N SER A 27 19.26 -2.08 -10.88
CA SER A 27 20.03 -0.88 -10.51
C SER A 27 19.14 0.35 -10.31
N LEU A 28 17.89 0.30 -10.78
CA LEU A 28 16.87 1.32 -10.52
C LEU A 28 16.16 1.10 -9.17
N LEU A 29 16.36 -0.03 -8.51
CA LEU A 29 15.77 -0.33 -7.21
C LEU A 29 16.62 0.22 -6.06
N THR A 30 15.97 0.52 -4.93
CA THR A 30 16.66 0.73 -3.65
C THR A 30 17.35 -0.56 -3.19
N ARG A 31 18.37 -0.46 -2.31
CA ARG A 31 19.12 -1.64 -1.84
C ARG A 31 18.23 -2.69 -1.17
N SER A 32 17.25 -2.28 -0.37
CA SER A 32 16.27 -3.19 0.24
C SER A 32 15.43 -3.89 -0.82
N SER A 33 14.97 -3.15 -1.83
CA SER A 33 14.18 -3.72 -2.93
C SER A 33 15.00 -4.62 -3.84
N GLN A 34 16.31 -4.38 -4.03
CA GLN A 34 17.19 -5.29 -4.76
C GLN A 34 17.29 -6.67 -4.10
N ILE A 35 17.44 -6.69 -2.77
CA ILE A 35 17.49 -7.94 -1.99
C ILE A 35 16.16 -8.68 -2.14
N PHE A 36 15.04 -7.99 -1.92
CA PHE A 36 13.71 -8.56 -2.06
C PHE A 36 13.45 -9.09 -3.48
N PHE A 37 13.83 -8.33 -4.50
CA PHE A 37 13.73 -8.73 -5.90
C PHE A 37 14.51 -10.01 -6.19
N ARG A 38 15.73 -10.15 -5.68
CA ARG A 38 16.53 -11.37 -5.89
C ARG A 38 15.95 -12.59 -5.18
N ILE A 39 15.46 -12.41 -3.95
CA ILE A 39 14.96 -13.52 -3.13
C ILE A 39 13.56 -13.98 -3.58
N TYR A 40 12.70 -13.06 -4.04
CA TYR A 40 11.31 -13.37 -4.34
C TYR A 40 10.98 -13.28 -5.83
N PHE A 41 11.33 -12.15 -6.48
CA PHE A 41 10.94 -11.94 -7.88
C PHE A 41 11.61 -12.90 -8.84
N LEU A 42 12.93 -13.04 -8.77
CA LEU A 42 13.67 -13.88 -9.71
C LEU A 42 13.23 -15.35 -9.66
N PRO A 43 13.04 -15.99 -8.50
CA PRO A 43 12.47 -17.32 -8.45
C PRO A 43 11.06 -17.39 -9.04
N MET A 44 10.18 -16.45 -8.69
CA MET A 44 8.79 -16.44 -9.15
C MET A 44 8.66 -16.27 -10.66
N ILE A 45 9.37 -15.30 -11.24
CA ILE A 45 9.30 -15.02 -12.68
C ILE A 45 9.88 -16.16 -13.51
N ASN A 46 10.91 -16.86 -13.00
CA ASN A 46 11.49 -18.02 -13.68
C ASN A 46 10.59 -19.25 -13.60
N LEU A 47 9.92 -19.47 -12.46
CA LEU A 47 9.03 -20.63 -12.27
C LEU A 47 7.69 -20.44 -12.98
N ASN A 48 7.04 -19.29 -12.77
CA ASN A 48 5.68 -19.05 -13.20
C ASN A 48 5.60 -18.32 -14.56
N ARG A 49 6.74 -17.83 -15.07
CA ARG A 49 6.84 -17.00 -16.27
C ARG A 49 6.09 -15.66 -16.23
N HIS A 50 5.48 -15.34 -15.09
CA HIS A 50 4.86 -14.06 -14.80
C HIS A 50 4.88 -13.75 -13.30
N VAL A 51 4.75 -12.47 -12.97
CA VAL A 51 4.50 -11.93 -11.63
C VAL A 51 3.38 -10.91 -11.75
N ASN A 52 2.26 -11.14 -11.06
CA ASN A 52 1.06 -10.34 -11.20
C ASN A 52 1.08 -9.04 -10.43
N GLU A 53 1.77 -9.01 -9.28
CA GLU A 53 1.89 -7.82 -8.45
C GLU A 53 3.05 -8.00 -7.46
N MET A 54 3.95 -7.03 -7.41
CA MET A 54 5.00 -7.00 -6.42
C MET A 54 5.34 -5.57 -6.02
N TYR A 55 5.29 -5.31 -4.72
CA TYR A 55 5.70 -4.04 -4.16
C TYR A 55 7.22 -3.90 -4.14
N VAL A 56 7.75 -2.85 -4.78
CA VAL A 56 9.17 -2.48 -4.72
C VAL A 56 9.31 -0.97 -4.62
N ILE A 57 10.46 -0.53 -4.14
CA ILE A 57 10.81 0.89 -4.05
C ILE A 57 11.91 1.19 -5.05
N MET A 58 11.60 2.04 -6.02
CA MET A 58 12.53 2.49 -7.05
C MET A 58 13.20 3.80 -6.65
N LYS A 59 14.42 4.01 -7.13
CA LYS A 59 15.13 5.28 -7.08
C LYS A 59 14.66 6.15 -8.24
N THR A 60 14.57 7.45 -8.02
CA THR A 60 14.27 8.42 -9.08
C THR A 60 15.55 9.13 -9.52
N GLY A 61 15.53 9.79 -10.67
CA GLY A 61 16.64 10.62 -11.15
C GLY A 61 16.93 11.84 -10.27
N SER A 62 15.97 12.29 -9.45
CA SER A 62 16.20 13.36 -8.45
C SER A 62 16.86 12.87 -7.15
N GLY A 63 17.16 11.57 -7.03
CA GLY A 63 17.73 10.98 -5.81
C GLY A 63 16.70 10.68 -4.72
N THR A 64 15.42 10.88 -4.99
CA THR A 64 14.32 10.45 -4.12
C THR A 64 13.93 8.99 -4.40
N THR A 65 12.90 8.50 -3.72
CA THR A 65 12.38 7.15 -3.93
C THR A 65 10.89 7.18 -4.24
N LEU A 66 10.46 6.21 -5.04
CA LEU A 66 9.07 6.04 -5.43
C LEU A 66 8.65 4.59 -5.19
N PRO A 67 7.69 4.32 -4.27
CA PRO A 67 7.10 3.01 -4.12
C PRO A 67 6.19 2.70 -5.33
N VAL A 68 6.30 1.49 -5.85
CA VAL A 68 5.58 1.04 -7.05
C VAL A 68 5.11 -0.41 -6.91
N LEU A 69 4.07 -0.74 -7.65
CA LEU A 69 3.72 -2.12 -7.99
C LEU A 69 4.38 -2.49 -9.32
N LEU A 70 5.03 -3.64 -9.33
CA LEU A 70 5.67 -4.23 -10.50
C LEU A 70 4.93 -5.49 -10.93
N ASN A 71 4.51 -5.49 -12.19
CA ASN A 71 3.98 -6.67 -12.86
C ASN A 71 4.95 -7.03 -13.98
N ALA A 72 5.18 -8.31 -14.20
CA ALA A 72 6.09 -8.76 -15.24
C ALA A 72 5.65 -10.06 -15.90
N VAL A 73 5.98 -10.22 -17.18
CA VAL A 73 5.79 -11.48 -17.91
C VAL A 73 6.98 -11.72 -18.82
N ILE A 74 7.44 -12.97 -18.89
CA ILE A 74 8.46 -13.37 -19.85
C ILE A 74 7.78 -13.73 -21.16
N ARG A 75 8.08 -13.01 -22.24
CA ARG A 75 7.60 -13.29 -23.60
C ARG A 75 8.74 -13.74 -24.50
N GLU A 76 8.43 -14.61 -25.45
CA GLU A 76 9.37 -14.98 -26.51
C GLU A 76 9.03 -14.20 -27.77
N ARG A 77 10.04 -13.57 -28.38
CA ARG A 77 9.96 -12.85 -29.65
C ARG A 77 11.19 -13.20 -30.47
N GLU A 78 11.00 -13.70 -31.68
CA GLU A 78 12.10 -14.04 -32.61
C GLU A 78 13.16 -14.97 -32.01
N GLY A 79 12.74 -15.90 -31.13
CA GLY A 79 13.65 -16.84 -30.46
C GLY A 79 14.40 -16.26 -29.24
N GLU A 80 14.20 -14.99 -28.90
CA GLU A 80 14.74 -14.36 -27.70
C GLU A 80 13.65 -14.19 -26.61
N SER A 81 14.04 -14.38 -25.35
CA SER A 81 13.18 -14.13 -24.19
C SER A 81 13.32 -12.69 -23.69
N PHE A 82 12.18 -12.01 -23.52
CA PHE A 82 12.07 -10.65 -23.03
C PHE A 82 11.22 -10.60 -21.76
N HIS A 83 11.59 -9.72 -20.84
CA HIS A 83 10.75 -9.39 -19.69
C HIS A 83 9.99 -8.11 -20.02
N ASP A 84 8.68 -8.23 -20.22
CA ASP A 84 7.80 -7.07 -20.30
C ASP A 84 7.37 -6.72 -18.88
N CYS A 85 7.64 -5.50 -18.44
CA CYS A 85 7.34 -5.02 -17.09
C CYS A 85 6.37 -3.83 -17.14
N VAL A 86 5.43 -3.80 -16.20
CA VAL A 86 4.54 -2.67 -15.95
C VAL A 86 4.82 -2.16 -14.54
N VAL A 87 5.00 -0.84 -14.41
CA VAL A 87 5.28 -0.17 -13.13
C VAL A 87 4.17 0.83 -12.85
N ILE A 88 3.53 0.69 -11.69
CA ILE A 88 2.41 1.54 -11.26
C ILE A 88 2.81 2.23 -9.95
N PRO A 89 2.81 3.57 -9.87
CA PRO A 89 3.20 4.27 -8.65
C PRO A 89 2.14 4.17 -7.56
N ILE A 90 2.61 4.06 -6.31
CA ILE A 90 1.75 4.14 -5.13
C ILE A 90 1.95 5.52 -4.50
N LEU A 91 1.10 6.48 -4.88
CA LEU A 91 1.30 7.89 -4.52
C LEU A 91 0.74 8.27 -3.14
N ARG A 92 -0.29 7.55 -2.64
CA ARG A 92 -1.08 7.97 -1.46
C ARG A 92 -1.15 6.96 -0.33
N ARG A 93 -0.24 5.98 -0.27
CA ARG A 93 -0.26 4.96 0.79
C ARG A 93 -0.25 5.58 2.19
N LYS A 94 0.66 6.52 2.44
CA LYS A 94 0.74 7.21 3.74
C LYS A 94 -0.53 8.00 4.06
N GLU A 95 -1.16 8.60 3.06
CA GLU A 95 -2.39 9.37 3.25
C GLU A 95 -3.56 8.45 3.59
N TYR A 96 -3.68 7.31 2.90
CA TYR A 96 -4.70 6.29 3.22
C TYR A 96 -4.46 5.63 4.58
N GLU A 97 -3.22 5.30 4.92
CA GLU A 97 -2.87 4.76 6.24
C GLU A 97 -3.25 5.77 7.34
N LEU A 98 -2.93 7.05 7.16
CA LEU A 98 -3.30 8.09 8.12
C LEU A 98 -4.82 8.29 8.22
N GLN A 99 -5.53 8.31 7.09
CA GLN A 99 -6.99 8.40 7.09
C GLN A 99 -7.63 7.21 7.80
N LEU A 100 -7.09 6.00 7.61
CA LEU A 100 -7.55 4.80 8.28
C LEU A 100 -7.32 4.88 9.79
N GLU A 101 -6.13 5.26 10.23
CA GLU A 101 -5.80 5.46 11.65
C GLU A 101 -6.73 6.49 12.31
N GLN A 102 -7.00 7.61 11.63
CA GLN A 102 -7.92 8.65 12.09
C GLN A 102 -9.35 8.15 12.20
N ALA A 103 -9.83 7.41 11.19
CA ALA A 103 -11.17 6.83 11.20
C ALA A 103 -11.34 5.83 12.35
N GLU A 104 -10.35 4.96 12.58
CA GLU A 104 -10.37 4.03 13.71
C GLU A 104 -10.36 4.75 15.06
N ALA A 105 -9.56 5.81 15.21
CA ALA A 105 -9.52 6.59 16.43
C ALA A 105 -10.87 7.27 16.72
N ALA A 106 -11.50 7.85 15.70
CA ALA A 106 -12.83 8.45 15.81
C ALA A 106 -13.90 7.41 16.16
N TYR A 107 -13.86 6.24 15.52
CA TYR A 107 -14.76 5.13 15.82
C TYR A 107 -14.62 4.66 17.27
N ARG A 108 -13.40 4.43 17.75
CA ARG A 108 -13.13 4.04 19.15
C ARG A 108 -13.65 5.08 20.14
N LYS A 109 -13.48 6.37 19.84
CA LYS A 109 -14.00 7.46 20.68
C LYS A 109 -15.54 7.45 20.74
N ALA A 110 -16.20 7.34 19.59
CA ALA A 110 -17.66 7.28 19.53
C ALA A 110 -18.24 6.06 20.27
N GLN A 111 -17.56 4.90 20.20
CA GLN A 111 -17.96 3.71 20.97
C GLN A 111 -17.87 3.95 22.47
N LEU A 112 -16.79 4.56 22.95
CA LEU A 112 -16.63 4.88 24.38
C LEU A 112 -17.70 5.86 24.86
N GLU A 113 -17.99 6.91 24.08
CA GLU A 113 -19.05 7.87 24.41
C GLU A 113 -20.43 7.20 24.43
N LEU A 114 -20.72 6.32 23.47
CA LEU A 114 -21.98 5.56 23.45
C LEU A 114 -22.13 4.69 24.70
N GLN A 115 -21.08 3.96 25.08
CA GLN A 115 -21.09 3.11 26.29
C GLN A 115 -21.33 3.94 27.56
N GLN A 116 -20.74 5.14 27.65
CA GLN A 116 -20.96 6.04 28.78
C GLN A 116 -22.41 6.52 28.84
N ILE A 117 -22.98 6.93 27.71
CA ILE A 117 -24.37 7.38 27.62
C ILE A 117 -25.34 6.24 27.95
N GLU A 118 -25.08 5.03 27.45
CA GLU A 118 -25.89 3.84 27.77
C GLU A 118 -25.87 3.54 29.27
N GLN A 119 -24.69 3.60 29.90
CA GLN A 119 -24.58 3.38 31.35
C GLN A 119 -25.30 4.48 32.15
N GLU A 120 -25.19 5.74 31.73
CA GLU A 120 -25.90 6.84 32.40
C GLU A 120 -27.43 6.70 32.25
N LEU A 121 -27.91 6.26 31.08
CA LEU A 121 -29.32 5.98 30.83
C LEU A 121 -29.83 4.82 31.70
N ILE A 122 -29.04 3.76 31.88
CA ILE A 122 -29.38 2.66 32.79
C ILE A 122 -29.52 3.18 34.22
N ASN A 123 -28.51 3.92 34.71
CA ASN A 123 -28.51 4.46 36.07
C ASN A 123 -29.71 5.39 36.33
N LYS A 124 -30.04 6.30 35.40
CA LYS A 124 -31.21 7.19 35.53
C LYS A 124 -32.54 6.44 35.51
N LYS A 125 -32.66 5.36 34.72
CA LYS A 125 -33.85 4.51 34.73
C LYS A 125 -34.03 3.82 36.08
N GLU A 126 -32.95 3.31 36.66
CA GLU A 126 -32.97 2.68 37.99
C GLU A 126 -33.35 3.69 39.08
N GLU A 127 -32.81 4.91 39.02
CA GLU A 127 -33.12 5.98 39.97
C GLU A 127 -34.61 6.38 39.92
N LEU A 128 -35.17 6.59 38.71
CA LEU A 128 -36.59 6.86 38.52
C LEU A 128 -37.50 5.73 39.04
N ALA A 129 -37.11 4.47 38.81
CA ALA A 129 -37.85 3.32 39.32
C ALA A 129 -37.83 3.25 40.85
N SER A 130 -36.74 3.68 41.49
CA SER A 130 -36.62 3.73 42.95
C SER A 130 -37.47 4.83 43.57
N LEU A 131 -37.56 6.01 42.93
CA LEU A 131 -38.41 7.13 43.36
C LEU A 131 -39.90 6.81 43.21
N ALA A 132 -40.30 6.21 42.08
CA ALA A 132 -41.69 5.77 41.86
C ALA A 132 -42.16 4.72 42.90
N ASN A 133 -41.24 3.89 43.42
CA ASN A 133 -41.55 2.92 44.47
C ASN A 133 -41.62 3.53 45.88
N LEU A 134 -41.08 4.73 46.11
CA LEU A 134 -41.15 5.45 47.39
C LEU A 134 -42.46 6.24 47.55
N GLU A 135 -43.07 6.71 46.45
CA GLU A 135 -44.36 7.43 46.48
C GLU A 135 -45.59 6.52 46.67
N VAL A 136 -45.43 5.19 46.62
CA VAL A 136 -46.53 4.21 46.69
C VAL A 136 -46.66 3.54 48.08
N LYS A 137 -45.95 4.03 49.10
CA LYS A 137 -46.08 3.48 50.46
C LYS A 137 -47.13 4.28 51.28
N PRO A 138 -48.33 3.71 51.55
CA PRO A 138 -49.25 4.24 52.56
C PRO A 138 -48.72 4.09 53.99
#